data_AF-T0SPZ1-F1
#
_entry.id   AF-T0SPZ1-F1
#
_cell.length_a   1.000
_cell.length_b   1.000
_cell.length_c   1.000
_cell.angle_alpha   90.00
_cell.angle_beta   90.00
_cell.angle_gamma   90.00
#
_symmetry.space_group_name_H-M   'P 1'
#
loop_
_entity.id
_entity.type
_entity.pdbx_description
1 polymer ?
#
loop_
_entity_poly.entity_id
_entity_poly.type
_entity_poly.pdbx_seq_one_letter_code
_entity_poly.pdbx_strand_id
1 'polypeptide(L)'
;MKTFILLALVTNLFASEGKVRNGGDISTRNILFAANNLSQYIDICLSTKSCVEEDKKDNLRQIKEVIIPSNIIFVEKPANLDFFVIDGLEKVAITSNTPGSKIYINLKRIKSMSIADATSLLIHEFGHHLGIKDHNSLDQLGVKVALNAVKSYSIYNLLGTKRFTPQLYYSKNLNPSLYILNNDNYLNISNKIEKLNLCPQNTVLNTYAIVNIFQSTLGSHDGIHLTLPIGIWLRINCVNRNGEILRHFLQDNIDLIFNMDTEIPVYID
;
A
#
# COMPACT_ATOMS: atom_id res chain seq x y z
N MET A 1 11.57 73.36 -25.54
CA MET A 1 11.09 71.95 -25.56
C MET A 1 11.57 71.27 -24.29
N LYS A 2 10.66 70.94 -23.36
CA LYS A 2 10.99 70.26 -22.10
C LYS A 2 10.70 68.77 -22.26
N THR A 3 11.74 67.95 -22.28
CA THR A 3 11.65 66.49 -22.35
C THR A 3 11.21 65.95 -20.99
N PHE A 4 10.00 65.38 -20.91
CA PHE A 4 9.52 64.64 -19.75
C PHE A 4 10.11 63.23 -19.78
N ILE A 5 10.96 62.89 -18.81
CA ILE A 5 11.43 61.53 -18.57
C ILE A 5 10.36 60.81 -17.75
N LEU A 6 9.64 59.89 -18.37
CA LEU A 6 8.65 59.02 -17.74
C LEU A 6 9.40 57.91 -16.99
N LEU A 7 9.50 58.05 -15.67
CA LEU A 7 10.11 57.05 -14.79
C LEU A 7 9.13 55.88 -14.61
N ALA A 8 9.36 54.77 -15.31
CA ALA A 8 8.61 53.54 -15.13
C ALA A 8 8.95 52.94 -13.76
N LEU A 9 8.03 53.07 -12.80
CA LEU A 9 8.05 52.35 -11.54
C LEU A 9 7.84 50.85 -11.83
N VAL A 10 8.95 50.11 -11.88
CA VAL A 10 8.93 48.64 -11.84
C VAL A 10 8.59 48.25 -10.42
N THR A 11 7.31 48.07 -10.12
CA THR A 11 6.88 47.46 -8.86
C THR A 11 7.27 45.99 -8.89
N ASN A 12 8.22 45.61 -8.05
CA ASN A 12 8.55 44.21 -7.80
C ASN A 12 7.28 43.48 -7.38
N LEU A 13 6.78 42.61 -8.26
CA LEU A 13 5.78 41.61 -7.94
C LEU A 13 6.29 40.84 -6.71
N PHE A 14 5.56 40.90 -5.62
CA PHE A 14 5.73 40.00 -4.50
C PHE A 14 5.51 38.57 -5.01
N ALA A 15 6.60 37.89 -5.36
CA ALA A 15 6.63 36.45 -5.46
C ALA A 15 6.26 35.92 -4.07
N SER A 16 5.01 35.52 -3.86
CA SER A 16 4.69 34.70 -2.71
C SER A 16 5.56 33.46 -2.85
N GLU A 17 6.56 33.30 -1.99
CA GLU A 17 7.31 32.07 -1.85
C GLU A 17 6.27 30.96 -1.66
N GLY A 18 6.02 30.23 -2.75
CA GLY A 18 5.03 29.18 -2.80
C GLY A 18 5.47 28.12 -1.82
N LYS A 19 4.96 28.18 -0.59
CA LYS A 19 5.17 27.13 0.40
C LYS A 19 4.63 25.85 -0.19
N VAL A 20 5.53 25.03 -0.72
CA VAL A 20 5.21 23.73 -1.25
C VAL A 20 4.89 22.84 -0.04
N ARG A 21 3.61 22.76 0.33
CA ARG A 21 3.11 21.92 1.43
C ARG A 21 3.03 20.47 0.96
N ASN A 22 4.19 19.86 0.70
CA ASN A 22 4.36 18.51 0.13
C ASN A 22 4.11 17.35 1.12
N GLY A 23 3.50 17.61 2.27
CA GLY A 23 3.14 16.56 3.20
C GLY A 23 1.88 15.84 2.72
N GLY A 24 2.02 14.84 1.84
CA GLY A 24 0.91 13.96 1.49
C GLY A 24 0.44 13.17 2.73
N ASP A 25 -0.83 13.31 3.08
CA ASP A 25 -1.50 12.58 4.16
C ASP A 25 -1.34 11.06 4.01
N ILE A 26 -1.27 10.33 5.14
CA ILE A 26 -1.03 8.88 5.14
C ILE A 26 -2.08 8.13 4.33
N SER A 27 -3.34 8.56 4.40
CA SER A 27 -4.44 7.91 3.70
C SER A 27 -4.37 8.16 2.19
N THR A 28 -3.93 9.35 1.77
CA THR A 28 -3.61 9.64 0.36
C THR A 28 -2.51 8.72 -0.16
N ARG A 29 -1.44 8.51 0.63
CA ARG A 29 -0.36 7.57 0.26
C ARG A 29 -0.87 6.13 0.17
N ASN A 30 -1.71 5.71 1.11
CA ASN A 30 -2.30 4.37 1.11
C ASN A 30 -3.17 4.13 -0.13
N ILE A 31 -3.96 5.12 -0.55
CA ILE A 31 -4.76 5.05 -1.77
C ILE A 31 -3.87 4.96 -3.01
N LEU A 32 -2.85 5.82 -3.11
CA LEU A 32 -1.91 5.77 -4.23
C LEU A 32 -1.14 4.44 -4.28
N PHE A 33 -0.73 3.92 -3.12
CA PHE A 33 -0.08 2.63 -3.02
C PHE A 33 -1.02 1.50 -3.46
N ALA A 34 -2.26 1.47 -2.96
CA ALA A 34 -3.27 0.50 -3.37
C ALA A 34 -3.52 0.57 -4.88
N ALA A 35 -3.71 1.76 -5.45
CA ALA A 35 -3.96 1.96 -6.87
C ALA A 35 -2.85 1.41 -7.76
N ASN A 36 -1.58 1.68 -7.40
CA ASN A 36 -0.43 1.21 -8.16
C ASN A 36 -0.23 -0.31 -8.09
N ASN A 37 -0.76 -0.97 -7.05
CA ASN A 37 -0.64 -2.42 -6.85
C ASN A 37 -1.95 -3.19 -7.14
N LEU A 38 -3.05 -2.49 -7.45
CA LEU A 38 -4.39 -3.06 -7.51
C LEU A 38 -4.52 -4.19 -8.55
N SER A 39 -3.93 -4.01 -9.73
CA SER A 39 -3.91 -5.02 -10.80
C SER A 39 -3.34 -6.35 -10.31
N GLN A 40 -2.34 -6.27 -9.45
CA GLN A 40 -1.67 -7.43 -8.90
C GLN A 40 -2.43 -8.04 -7.71
N TYR A 41 -3.07 -7.21 -6.89
CA TYR A 41 -3.99 -7.67 -5.85
C TYR A 41 -5.12 -8.52 -6.45
N ILE A 42 -5.62 -8.11 -7.61
CA ILE A 42 -6.57 -8.89 -8.40
C ILE A 42 -5.97 -10.22 -8.86
N ASP A 43 -4.74 -10.25 -9.40
CA ASP A 43 -4.09 -11.49 -9.84
C ASP A 43 -3.90 -12.50 -8.70
N ILE A 44 -3.53 -12.04 -7.51
CA ILE A 44 -3.42 -12.88 -6.31
C ILE A 44 -4.79 -13.45 -5.94
N CYS A 45 -5.83 -12.63 -5.97
CA CYS A 45 -7.20 -13.09 -5.72
C CYS A 45 -7.63 -14.13 -6.77
N LEU A 46 -7.43 -13.87 -8.06
CA LEU A 46 -7.83 -14.76 -9.16
C LEU A 46 -7.07 -16.10 -9.14
N SER A 47 -5.81 -16.12 -8.70
CA SER A 47 -5.03 -17.35 -8.55
C SER A 47 -5.38 -18.14 -7.28
N THR A 48 -6.04 -17.51 -6.31
CA THR A 48 -6.46 -18.15 -5.06
C THR A 48 -7.86 -18.75 -5.23
N LYS A 49 -7.96 -20.08 -5.26
CA LYS A 49 -9.23 -20.81 -5.51
C LYS A 49 -10.40 -20.34 -4.63
N SER A 50 -10.13 -19.92 -3.40
CA SER A 50 -11.15 -19.50 -2.42
C SER A 50 -11.36 -17.99 -2.33
N CYS A 51 -10.71 -17.16 -3.15
CA CYS A 51 -10.87 -15.70 -3.02
C CYS A 51 -12.28 -15.26 -3.40
N VAL A 52 -12.75 -15.65 -4.58
CA VAL A 52 -14.03 -15.22 -5.15
C VAL A 52 -14.68 -16.37 -5.92
N GLU A 53 -16.01 -16.35 -6.00
CA GLU A 53 -16.83 -17.28 -6.80
C GLU A 53 -16.49 -17.18 -8.30
N GLU A 54 -16.68 -18.28 -9.03
CA GLU A 54 -16.27 -18.38 -10.44
C GLU A 54 -16.99 -17.35 -11.33
N ASP A 55 -18.27 -17.09 -11.07
CA ASP A 55 -19.11 -16.12 -11.79
C ASP A 55 -18.68 -14.66 -11.57
N LYS A 56 -17.88 -14.38 -10.53
CA LYS A 56 -17.36 -13.05 -10.21
C LYS A 56 -15.93 -12.82 -10.72
N LYS A 57 -15.23 -13.88 -11.17
CA LYS A 57 -13.86 -13.75 -11.69
C LYS A 57 -13.79 -12.91 -12.96
N ASP A 58 -14.80 -12.97 -13.82
CA ASP A 58 -14.83 -12.16 -15.03
C ASP A 58 -14.95 -10.67 -14.74
N ASN A 59 -15.70 -10.29 -13.70
CA ASN A 59 -15.75 -8.90 -13.24
C ASN A 59 -14.37 -8.42 -12.79
N LEU A 60 -13.62 -9.23 -12.03
CA LEU A 60 -12.26 -8.87 -11.61
C LEU A 60 -11.29 -8.73 -12.78
N ARG A 61 -11.36 -9.65 -13.76
CA ARG A 61 -10.55 -9.56 -14.98
C ARG A 61 -10.85 -8.26 -15.72
N GLN A 62 -12.12 -7.92 -15.91
CA GLN A 62 -12.50 -6.67 -16.56
C GLN A 62 -12.09 -5.43 -15.76
N ILE A 63 -12.24 -5.45 -14.43
CA ILE A 63 -11.80 -4.35 -13.55
C ILE A 63 -10.31 -4.12 -13.76
N LYS A 64 -9.51 -5.19 -13.79
CA LYS A 64 -8.06 -5.13 -13.98
C LYS A 64 -7.66 -4.37 -15.25
N GLU A 65 -8.38 -4.57 -16.36
CA GLU A 65 -8.09 -3.93 -17.65
C GLU A 65 -8.42 -2.43 -17.68
N VAL A 66 -9.26 -1.94 -16.78
CA VAL A 66 -9.67 -0.51 -16.72
C VAL A 66 -8.99 0.28 -15.61
N ILE A 67 -8.02 -0.32 -14.90
CA ILE A 67 -7.26 0.36 -13.85
C ILE A 67 -6.34 1.41 -14.48
N ILE A 68 -6.60 2.67 -14.15
CA ILE A 68 -5.77 3.81 -14.56
C ILE A 68 -5.47 4.65 -13.31
N PRO A 69 -4.35 4.40 -12.60
CA PRO A 69 -4.07 5.06 -11.32
C PRO A 69 -4.00 6.60 -11.43
N SER A 70 -3.60 7.13 -12.59
CA SER A 70 -3.55 8.56 -12.87
C SER A 70 -4.91 9.25 -12.89
N ASN A 71 -6.01 8.50 -12.86
CA ASN A 71 -7.38 9.05 -12.84
C ASN A 71 -7.88 9.38 -11.43
N ILE A 72 -7.10 9.09 -10.39
CA ILE A 72 -7.47 9.38 -9.00
C ILE A 72 -7.17 10.85 -8.69
N ILE A 73 -8.19 11.57 -8.23
CA ILE A 73 -8.11 12.99 -7.88
C ILE A 73 -8.57 13.20 -6.45
N PHE A 74 -7.68 13.72 -5.62
CA PHE A 74 -7.99 14.05 -4.23
C PHE A 74 -8.62 15.45 -4.14
N VAL A 75 -9.76 15.55 -3.47
CA VAL A 75 -10.54 16.78 -3.34
C VAL A 75 -10.75 17.13 -1.87
N GLU A 76 -10.19 18.25 -1.42
CA GLU A 76 -10.38 18.75 -0.04
C GLU A 76 -11.61 19.66 0.09
N LYS A 77 -11.79 20.55 -0.90
CA LYS A 77 -12.83 21.57 -0.94
C LYS A 77 -13.44 21.57 -2.34
N PRO A 78 -14.48 20.77 -2.59
CA PRO A 78 -15.14 20.81 -3.89
C PRO A 78 -15.77 22.19 -4.12
N ALA A 79 -15.83 22.63 -5.38
CA ALA A 79 -16.46 23.89 -5.75
C ALA A 79 -17.97 23.93 -5.41
N ASN A 80 -18.60 22.75 -5.41
CA ASN A 80 -19.96 22.54 -4.95
C ASN A 80 -19.93 21.72 -3.64
N LEU A 81 -20.56 22.22 -2.58
CA LEU A 81 -20.63 21.54 -1.27
C LEU A 81 -21.29 20.15 -1.37
N ASP A 82 -22.20 19.97 -2.32
CA ASP A 82 -22.95 18.72 -2.53
C ASP A 82 -22.26 17.76 -3.52
N PHE A 83 -21.04 18.06 -3.96
CA PHE A 83 -20.34 17.24 -4.97
C PHE A 83 -20.21 15.77 -4.57
N PHE A 84 -19.99 15.48 -3.29
CA PHE A 84 -19.91 14.12 -2.75
C PHE A 84 -21.24 13.62 -2.15
N VAL A 85 -22.33 14.39 -2.24
CA VAL A 85 -23.61 14.02 -1.64
C VAL A 85 -24.47 13.34 -2.69
N ILE A 86 -24.74 12.05 -2.49
CA ILE A 86 -25.63 11.25 -3.34
C ILE A 86 -26.74 10.68 -2.45
N ASP A 87 -27.99 10.93 -2.81
CA ASP A 87 -29.18 10.54 -2.03
C ASP A 87 -29.15 11.03 -0.57
N GLY A 88 -28.62 12.25 -0.36
CA GLY A 88 -28.50 12.85 0.97
C GLY A 88 -27.37 12.28 1.83
N LEU A 89 -26.56 11.37 1.30
CA LEU A 89 -25.43 10.77 2.00
C LEU A 89 -24.10 11.21 1.39
N GLU A 90 -23.20 11.73 2.23
CA GLU A 90 -21.83 12.05 1.82
C GLU A 90 -21.04 10.77 1.53
N LYS A 91 -20.52 10.67 0.30
CA LYS A 91 -19.73 9.55 -0.20
C LYS A 91 -18.23 9.79 0.00
N VAL A 92 -17.47 8.70 0.10
CA VAL A 92 -16.00 8.71 0.24
C VAL A 92 -15.33 8.96 -1.10
N ALA A 93 -15.87 8.38 -2.16
CA ALA A 93 -15.44 8.60 -3.53
C ALA A 93 -16.67 8.69 -4.44
N ILE A 94 -16.45 9.28 -5.62
CA ILE A 94 -17.41 9.26 -6.72
C ILE A 94 -16.68 9.01 -8.02
N THR A 95 -17.33 8.29 -8.93
CA THR A 95 -16.87 8.09 -10.29
C THR A 95 -18.04 8.04 -11.26
N SER A 96 -17.75 8.21 -12.54
CA SER A 96 -18.71 7.99 -13.62
C SER A 96 -18.68 6.53 -14.06
N ASN A 97 -19.78 6.07 -14.66
CA ASN A 97 -19.94 4.70 -15.14
C ASN A 97 -19.27 4.44 -16.51
N THR A 98 -18.22 5.20 -16.84
CA THR A 98 -17.53 5.13 -18.14
C THR A 98 -16.05 4.79 -17.92
N PRO A 99 -15.47 3.81 -18.64
CA PRO A 99 -14.06 3.49 -18.54
C PRO A 99 -13.17 4.72 -18.79
N GLY A 100 -12.13 4.87 -17.96
CA GLY A 100 -11.22 6.02 -18.03
C GLY A 100 -11.76 7.31 -17.40
N SER A 101 -12.93 7.26 -16.74
CA SER A 101 -13.40 8.38 -15.93
C SER A 101 -12.47 8.65 -14.74
N LYS A 102 -12.55 9.89 -14.23
CA LYS A 102 -11.86 10.32 -13.02
C LYS A 102 -12.57 9.75 -11.79
N ILE A 103 -11.78 9.26 -10.85
CA ILE A 103 -12.25 8.87 -9.51
C ILE A 103 -11.90 10.00 -8.56
N TYR A 104 -12.91 10.68 -8.03
CA TYR A 104 -12.72 11.76 -7.08
C TYR A 104 -12.79 11.21 -5.66
N ILE A 105 -11.80 11.52 -4.84
CA ILE A 105 -11.69 11.07 -3.44
C ILE A 105 -11.92 12.24 -2.49
N ASN A 106 -12.83 12.08 -1.55
CA ASN A 106 -13.13 13.07 -0.53
C ASN A 106 -12.08 13.03 0.60
N LEU A 107 -11.13 13.97 0.59
CA LEU A 107 -10.05 14.02 1.59
C LEU A 107 -10.53 14.14 3.03
N LYS A 108 -11.74 14.68 3.26
CA LYS A 108 -12.30 14.78 4.62
C LYS A 108 -12.74 13.42 5.19
N ARG A 109 -13.01 12.44 4.32
CA ARG A 109 -13.62 11.15 4.67
C ARG A 109 -12.64 10.00 4.73
N ILE A 110 -11.44 10.16 4.18
CA ILE A 110 -10.44 9.09 4.13
C ILE A 110 -9.50 9.05 5.33
N LYS A 111 -9.72 9.85 6.38
CA LYS A 111 -8.82 9.87 7.55
C LYS A 111 -8.63 8.46 8.10
N SER A 112 -7.38 8.05 8.26
CA SER A 112 -6.99 6.72 8.74
C SER A 112 -7.37 5.56 7.82
N MET A 113 -7.65 5.82 6.53
CA MET A 113 -7.90 4.76 5.55
C MET A 113 -6.68 3.86 5.40
N SER A 114 -6.87 2.56 5.64
CA SER A 114 -5.82 1.55 5.45
C SER A 114 -5.64 1.19 3.97
N ILE A 115 -4.58 0.48 3.63
CA ILE A 115 -4.38 -0.05 2.27
C ILE A 115 -5.47 -1.06 1.90
N ALA A 116 -5.99 -1.83 2.87
CA ALA A 116 -7.09 -2.77 2.63
C ALA A 116 -8.40 -2.01 2.29
N ASP A 117 -8.72 -0.96 3.05
CA ASP A 117 -9.89 -0.11 2.78
C ASP A 117 -9.76 0.60 1.44
N ALA A 118 -8.58 1.16 1.14
CA ALA A 118 -8.29 1.78 -0.13
C ALA A 118 -8.40 0.79 -1.29
N THR A 119 -7.90 -0.45 -1.12
CA THR A 119 -8.04 -1.52 -2.12
C THR A 119 -9.51 -1.81 -2.38
N SER A 120 -10.32 -1.97 -1.33
CA SER A 120 -11.75 -2.23 -1.45
C SER A 120 -12.49 -1.09 -2.15
N LEU A 121 -12.21 0.15 -1.74
CA LEU A 121 -12.75 1.36 -2.37
C LEU A 121 -12.42 1.41 -3.85
N LEU A 122 -11.16 1.17 -4.23
CA LEU A 122 -10.77 1.26 -5.64
C LEU A 122 -11.40 0.14 -6.49
N ILE A 123 -11.55 -1.08 -5.96
CA ILE A 123 -12.32 -2.13 -6.66
C ILE A 123 -13.77 -1.68 -6.89
N HIS A 124 -14.38 -1.02 -5.91
CA HIS A 124 -15.73 -0.47 -6.04
C HIS A 124 -15.80 0.57 -7.17
N GLU A 125 -14.94 1.60 -7.13
CA GLU A 125 -14.95 2.67 -8.12
C GLU A 125 -14.59 2.17 -9.53
N PHE A 126 -13.59 1.29 -9.69
CA PHE A 126 -13.29 0.70 -10.99
C PHE A 126 -14.37 -0.29 -11.46
N GLY A 127 -15.14 -0.90 -10.55
CA GLY A 127 -16.32 -1.67 -10.91
C GLY A 127 -17.41 -0.80 -11.55
N HIS A 128 -17.60 0.42 -11.06
CA HIS A 128 -18.52 1.37 -11.68
C HIS A 128 -18.10 1.77 -13.10
N HIS A 129 -16.81 1.84 -13.42
CA HIS A 129 -16.34 2.08 -14.79
C HIS A 129 -16.86 1.04 -15.79
N LEU A 130 -17.23 -0.17 -15.34
CA LEU A 130 -17.80 -1.22 -16.17
C LEU A 130 -19.34 -1.21 -16.20
N GLY A 131 -19.98 -0.21 -15.60
CA GLY A 131 -21.43 -0.12 -15.48
C GLY A 131 -22.04 -1.05 -14.44
N ILE A 132 -21.24 -1.67 -13.55
CA ILE A 132 -21.76 -2.48 -12.45
C ILE A 132 -22.42 -1.55 -11.43
N LYS A 133 -23.74 -1.73 -11.23
CA LYS A 133 -24.56 -0.89 -10.34
C LYS A 133 -24.82 -1.51 -8.97
N ASP A 134 -24.51 -2.79 -8.80
CA ASP A 134 -24.70 -3.48 -7.53
C ASP A 134 -23.57 -3.14 -6.56
N HIS A 135 -23.80 -2.15 -5.70
CA HIS A 135 -22.84 -1.68 -4.71
C HIS A 135 -22.42 -2.78 -3.75
N ASN A 136 -23.36 -3.62 -3.30
CA ASN A 136 -23.06 -4.69 -2.36
C ASN A 136 -22.17 -5.76 -3.00
N SER A 137 -22.41 -6.12 -4.26
CA SER A 137 -21.52 -7.04 -4.98
C SER A 137 -20.11 -6.46 -5.16
N LEU A 138 -19.97 -5.15 -5.36
CA LEU A 138 -18.68 -4.48 -5.51
C LEU A 138 -17.93 -4.39 -4.17
N ASP A 139 -18.63 -4.08 -3.09
CA ASP A 139 -18.06 -4.03 -1.73
C ASP A 139 -17.54 -5.41 -1.30
N GLN A 140 -18.34 -6.46 -1.52
CA GLN A 140 -17.92 -7.84 -1.24
C GLN A 140 -16.69 -8.23 -2.05
N LEU A 141 -16.63 -7.82 -3.32
CA LEU A 141 -15.50 -8.09 -4.20
C LEU A 141 -14.23 -7.36 -3.71
N GLY A 142 -14.37 -6.09 -3.34
CA GLY A 142 -13.30 -5.28 -2.79
C GLY A 142 -12.70 -5.86 -1.51
N VAL A 143 -13.55 -6.30 -0.57
CA VAL A 143 -13.11 -6.96 0.67
C VAL A 143 -12.35 -8.25 0.37
N LYS A 144 -12.86 -9.10 -0.54
CA LYS A 144 -12.21 -10.35 -0.92
C LYS A 144 -10.82 -10.12 -1.53
N VAL A 145 -10.68 -9.14 -2.42
CA VAL A 145 -9.38 -8.75 -2.98
C VAL A 145 -8.45 -8.24 -1.88
N ALA A 146 -8.92 -7.34 -1.01
CA ALA A 146 -8.12 -6.75 0.06
C ALA A 146 -7.58 -7.81 1.05
N LEU A 147 -8.41 -8.77 1.47
CA LEU A 147 -8.02 -9.84 2.39
C LEU A 147 -6.96 -10.79 1.81
N ASN A 148 -6.95 -10.97 0.49
CA ASN A 148 -5.96 -11.81 -0.19
C ASN A 148 -4.68 -11.04 -0.55
N ALA A 149 -4.78 -9.72 -0.71
CA ALA A 149 -3.67 -8.84 -1.06
C ALA A 149 -2.81 -8.46 0.14
N VAL A 150 -3.41 -8.22 1.31
CA VAL A 150 -2.74 -7.72 2.50
C VAL A 150 -2.86 -8.74 3.62
N LYS A 151 -1.77 -9.44 3.94
CA LYS A 151 -1.70 -10.28 5.15
C LYS A 151 -1.07 -9.47 6.26
N SER A 152 -1.85 -9.18 7.29
CA SER A 152 -1.38 -8.52 8.51
C SER A 152 -1.15 -9.55 9.61
N TYR A 153 0.01 -9.50 10.24
CA TYR A 153 0.33 -10.24 11.46
C TYR A 153 0.35 -9.24 12.62
N SER A 154 -0.10 -9.63 13.80
CA SER A 154 0.00 -8.77 14.99
C SER A 154 1.06 -9.31 15.91
N ILE A 155 2.07 -8.50 16.19
CA ILE A 155 3.12 -8.79 17.16
C ILE A 155 2.95 -7.82 18.33
N TYR A 156 2.88 -8.38 19.52
CA TYR A 156 2.74 -7.62 20.76
C TYR A 156 4.09 -7.53 21.45
N ASN A 157 4.43 -6.37 21.97
CA ASN A 157 5.58 -6.27 22.87
C ASN A 157 5.25 -6.92 24.23
N LEU A 158 6.31 -7.23 24.99
CA LEU A 158 6.27 -7.80 26.34
C LEU A 158 5.40 -7.02 27.34
N LEU A 159 5.23 -5.72 27.11
CA LEU A 159 4.47 -4.82 27.97
C LEU A 159 3.00 -4.70 27.56
N GLY A 160 2.57 -5.33 26.46
CA GLY A 160 1.19 -5.28 25.96
C GLY A 160 0.75 -3.91 25.43
N THR A 161 1.63 -2.91 25.44
CA THR A 161 1.28 -1.50 25.16
C THR A 161 1.59 -1.05 23.74
N LYS A 162 2.53 -1.70 23.03
CA LYS A 162 2.88 -1.32 21.65
C LYS A 162 2.67 -2.50 20.69
N ARG A 163 1.94 -2.23 19.61
CA ARG A 163 1.57 -3.20 18.57
C ARG A 163 2.38 -2.92 17.32
N PHE A 164 3.21 -3.87 16.93
CA PHE A 164 3.86 -3.86 15.63
C PHE A 164 3.06 -4.77 14.71
N THR A 165 2.73 -4.28 13.52
CA THR A 165 1.93 -5.05 12.56
C THR A 165 2.76 -5.29 11.31
N PRO A 166 3.47 -6.43 11.20
CA PRO A 166 4.04 -6.84 9.93
C PRO A 166 2.92 -6.98 8.89
N GLN A 167 3.05 -6.26 7.78
CA GLN A 167 2.17 -6.35 6.64
C GLN A 167 2.94 -6.87 5.44
N LEU A 168 2.47 -7.99 4.93
CA LEU A 168 2.99 -8.63 3.74
C LEU A 168 2.18 -8.17 2.53
N TYR A 169 2.88 -7.62 1.54
CA TYR A 169 2.31 -7.28 0.24
C TYR A 169 3.07 -8.05 -0.81
N TYR A 170 2.37 -8.82 -1.62
CA TYR A 170 3.03 -9.49 -2.73
C TYR A 170 3.28 -8.46 -3.85
N SER A 171 4.40 -8.55 -4.60
CA SER A 171 4.72 -7.70 -5.77
C SER A 171 4.75 -8.46 -7.11
N LYS A 172 4.68 -7.76 -8.26
CA LYS A 172 4.65 -8.34 -9.63
C LYS A 172 5.83 -9.27 -9.92
N ASN A 173 6.96 -9.06 -9.24
CA ASN A 173 8.17 -9.88 -9.38
C ASN A 173 8.11 -11.17 -8.54
N LEU A 174 6.93 -11.57 -8.06
CA LEU A 174 6.67 -12.73 -7.19
C LEU A 174 7.35 -12.69 -5.82
N ASN A 175 8.28 -11.77 -5.60
CA ASN A 175 8.91 -11.52 -4.31
C ASN A 175 7.98 -10.63 -3.48
N PRO A 176 7.59 -11.06 -2.27
CA PRO A 176 6.78 -10.25 -1.39
C PRO A 176 7.59 -9.11 -0.79
N SER A 177 6.98 -7.94 -0.74
CA SER A 177 7.44 -6.81 0.06
C SER A 177 6.91 -6.95 1.49
N LEU A 178 7.81 -6.92 2.47
CA LEU A 178 7.47 -6.95 3.88
C LEU A 178 7.67 -5.56 4.49
N TYR A 179 6.60 -5.02 5.07
CA TYR A 179 6.62 -3.77 5.80
C TYR A 179 6.28 -4.00 7.26
N ILE A 180 6.91 -3.24 8.14
CA ILE A 180 6.56 -3.18 9.55
C ILE A 180 5.84 -1.86 9.79
N LEU A 181 4.60 -1.95 10.25
CA LEU A 181 3.83 -0.78 10.66
C LEU A 181 3.98 -0.57 12.16
N ASN A 182 4.37 0.65 12.53
CA ASN A 182 4.34 1.16 13.89
C ASN A 182 3.62 2.51 13.89
N ASN A 183 2.39 2.55 14.40
CA ASN A 183 1.50 3.71 14.29
C ASN A 183 1.37 4.16 12.81
N ASP A 184 1.80 5.37 12.48
CA ASP A 184 1.76 5.96 11.14
C ASP A 184 3.07 5.78 10.34
N ASN A 185 4.07 5.10 10.93
CA ASN A 185 5.36 4.87 10.29
C ASN A 185 5.41 3.49 9.63
N TYR A 186 5.95 3.44 8.42
CA TYR A 186 6.22 2.21 7.69
C TYR A 186 7.73 2.01 7.54
N LEU A 187 8.18 0.79 7.79
CA LEU A 187 9.54 0.37 7.53
C LEU A 187 9.53 -0.78 6.53
N ASN A 188 10.09 -0.56 5.33
CA ASN A 188 10.26 -1.62 4.35
C ASN A 188 11.48 -2.48 4.71
N ILE A 189 11.25 -3.75 5.04
CA ILE A 189 12.32 -4.70 5.43
C ILE A 189 12.63 -5.72 4.31
N SER A 190 12.05 -5.54 3.13
CA SER A 190 12.24 -6.44 1.97
C SER A 190 13.71 -6.52 1.55
N ASN A 191 14.42 -5.39 1.57
CA ASN A 191 15.85 -5.33 1.22
C ASN A 191 16.73 -6.21 2.13
N LYS A 192 16.28 -6.56 3.34
CA LYS A 192 17.01 -7.47 4.23
C LYS A 192 16.84 -8.90 3.80
N ILE A 193 15.61 -9.29 3.46
CA ILE A 193 15.33 -10.61 2.92
C ILE A 193 16.09 -10.81 1.61
N GLU A 194 16.19 -9.79 0.76
CA GLU A 194 16.97 -9.84 -0.48
C GLU A 194 18.47 -9.97 -0.28
N LYS A 195 19.00 -9.53 0.88
CA LYS A 195 20.42 -9.69 1.25
C LYS A 195 20.72 -11.05 1.88
N LEU A 196 19.72 -11.81 2.29
CA LEU A 196 19.92 -13.17 2.76
C LEU A 196 20.47 -14.01 1.61
N ASN A 197 21.45 -14.85 1.89
CA ASN A 197 21.99 -15.78 0.91
C ASN A 197 20.99 -16.95 0.77
N LEU A 198 19.86 -16.69 0.11
CA LEU A 198 18.69 -17.57 0.07
C LEU A 198 18.95 -18.86 -0.70
N CYS A 199 19.92 -18.85 -1.63
CA CYS A 199 20.16 -19.94 -2.56
C CYS A 199 21.51 -20.64 -2.31
N PRO A 200 21.58 -21.98 -2.43
CA PRO A 200 22.85 -22.70 -2.42
C PRO A 200 23.82 -22.24 -3.51
N GLN A 201 25.11 -22.52 -3.34
CA GLN A 201 26.14 -22.23 -4.33
C GLN A 201 25.75 -22.79 -5.72
N ASN A 202 26.05 -22.05 -6.78
CA ASN A 202 25.74 -22.38 -8.18
C ASN A 202 24.26 -22.40 -8.56
N THR A 203 23.40 -21.76 -7.76
CA THR A 203 21.97 -21.57 -8.08
C THR A 203 21.63 -20.08 -8.02
N VAL A 204 20.58 -19.68 -8.73
CA VAL A 204 20.06 -18.31 -8.74
C VAL A 204 18.67 -18.26 -8.12
N LEU A 205 18.39 -17.20 -7.35
CA LEU A 205 17.06 -16.98 -6.79
C LEU A 205 16.06 -16.77 -7.93
N ASN A 206 15.03 -17.62 -7.98
CA ASN A 206 13.92 -17.45 -8.89
C ASN A 206 12.78 -16.72 -8.20
N THR A 207 12.30 -17.25 -7.07
CA THR A 207 11.24 -16.64 -6.25
C THR A 207 11.38 -17.01 -4.79
N TYR A 208 10.79 -16.22 -3.89
CA TYR A 208 10.52 -16.65 -2.52
C TYR A 208 9.13 -16.21 -2.07
N ALA A 209 8.59 -16.90 -1.07
CA ALA A 209 7.34 -16.54 -0.42
C ALA A 209 7.54 -16.54 1.09
N ILE A 210 7.05 -15.48 1.76
CA ILE A 210 6.93 -15.49 3.22
C ILE A 210 5.71 -16.34 3.58
N VAL A 211 5.97 -17.45 4.25
CA VAL A 211 4.98 -18.44 4.66
C VAL A 211 4.40 -18.08 6.02
N ASN A 212 5.24 -17.56 6.92
CA ASN A 212 4.83 -17.19 8.27
C ASN A 212 5.70 -16.06 8.79
N ILE A 213 5.11 -15.25 9.68
CA ILE A 213 5.80 -14.24 10.47
C ILE A 213 5.37 -14.45 11.92
N PHE A 214 6.33 -14.60 12.81
CA PHE A 214 6.09 -14.87 14.22
C PHE A 214 7.08 -14.11 15.07
N GLN A 215 6.76 -13.94 16.35
CA GLN A 215 7.72 -13.45 17.32
C GLN A 215 8.63 -14.61 17.72
N SER A 216 9.93 -14.52 17.42
CA SER A 216 10.83 -15.64 17.64
C SER A 216 11.28 -15.75 19.09
N THR A 217 11.55 -14.63 19.75
CA THR A 217 11.91 -14.57 21.17
C THR A 217 11.40 -13.27 21.82
N LEU A 218 11.59 -13.18 23.13
CA LEU A 218 11.37 -11.95 23.87
C LEU A 218 12.36 -10.87 23.39
N GLY A 219 11.84 -9.68 23.11
CA GLY A 219 12.69 -8.56 22.76
C GLY A 219 13.62 -8.15 23.91
N SER A 220 14.77 -7.58 23.58
CA SER A 220 15.71 -7.00 24.54
C SER A 220 15.62 -5.48 24.55
N HIS A 221 15.95 -4.86 25.68
CA HIS A 221 15.94 -3.40 25.82
C HIS A 221 17.21 -2.94 26.55
N ASP A 222 17.89 -1.92 26.04
CA ASP A 222 19.14 -1.39 26.60
C ASP A 222 18.99 -0.05 27.34
N GLY A 223 17.76 0.48 27.43
CA GLY A 223 17.47 1.80 27.99
C GLY A 223 16.95 2.78 26.94
N ILE A 224 17.47 2.70 25.72
CA ILE A 224 17.19 3.63 24.62
C ILE A 224 16.58 2.89 23.42
N HIS A 225 17.03 1.66 23.19
CA HIS A 225 16.63 0.83 22.08
C HIS A 225 15.84 -0.39 22.56
N LEU A 226 14.79 -0.70 21.82
CA LEU A 226 14.06 -1.96 21.89
C LEU A 226 14.41 -2.79 20.65
N THR A 227 14.99 -3.96 20.85
CA THR A 227 15.25 -4.93 19.79
C THR A 227 14.14 -5.98 19.82
N LEU A 228 13.41 -6.11 18.71
CA LEU A 228 12.36 -7.10 18.50
C LEU A 228 12.76 -8.09 17.41
N PRO A 229 13.16 -9.32 17.78
CA PRO A 229 13.48 -10.36 16.81
C PRO A 229 12.17 -10.91 16.21
N ILE A 230 11.98 -10.69 14.92
CA ILE A 230 10.86 -11.25 14.15
C ILE A 230 11.35 -12.48 13.42
N GLY A 231 10.79 -13.63 13.75
CA GLY A 231 10.98 -14.86 13.01
C GLY A 231 10.19 -14.84 11.71
N ILE A 232 10.84 -15.25 10.63
CA ILE A 232 10.22 -15.44 9.33
C ILE A 232 10.45 -16.86 8.83
N TRP A 233 9.41 -17.44 8.22
CA TRP A 233 9.54 -18.66 7.44
C TRP A 233 9.44 -18.33 5.96
N LEU A 234 10.48 -18.66 5.21
CA LEU A 234 10.58 -18.46 3.78
C LEU A 234 10.48 -19.80 3.07
N ARG A 235 9.67 -19.83 2.01
CA ARG A 235 9.76 -20.86 0.97
C ARG A 235 10.51 -20.26 -0.21
N ILE A 236 11.62 -20.86 -0.57
CA ILE A 236 12.54 -20.35 -1.58
C ILE A 236 12.58 -21.32 -2.75
N ASN A 237 12.53 -20.78 -3.96
CA ASN A 237 12.73 -21.50 -5.20
C ASN A 237 13.98 -20.92 -5.87
N CYS A 238 15.02 -21.75 -6.02
CA CYS A 238 16.23 -21.41 -6.78
C CYS A 238 16.28 -22.24 -8.06
N VAL A 239 16.99 -21.73 -9.07
CA VAL A 239 17.18 -22.39 -10.35
C VAL A 239 18.67 -22.67 -10.54
N ASN A 240 19.03 -23.90 -10.88
CA ASN A 240 20.42 -24.25 -11.21
C ASN A 240 20.74 -23.96 -12.69
N ARG A 241 21.99 -24.19 -13.11
CA ARG A 241 22.43 -23.95 -14.51
C ARG A 241 21.68 -24.79 -15.56
N ASN A 242 21.05 -25.89 -15.15
CA ASN A 242 20.28 -26.76 -16.03
C ASN A 242 18.79 -26.34 -16.11
N GLY A 243 18.38 -25.29 -15.39
CA GLY A 243 16.99 -24.85 -15.33
C GLY A 243 16.13 -25.61 -14.31
N GLU A 244 16.71 -26.51 -13.51
CA GLU A 244 15.96 -27.28 -12.51
C GLU A 244 15.62 -26.39 -11.31
N ILE A 245 14.36 -26.44 -10.87
CA ILE A 245 13.88 -25.69 -9.71
C ILE A 245 14.16 -26.49 -8.43
N LEU A 246 15.03 -25.95 -7.58
CA LEU A 246 15.33 -26.45 -6.25
C LEU A 246 14.51 -25.67 -5.22
N ARG A 247 13.70 -26.39 -4.42
CA ARG A 247 12.85 -25.79 -3.40
C ARG A 247 13.44 -26.05 -2.01
N HIS A 248 13.50 -25.03 -1.17
CA HIS A 248 13.94 -25.16 0.22
C HIS A 248 13.16 -24.22 1.13
N PHE A 249 13.16 -24.57 2.41
CA PHE A 249 12.59 -23.75 3.46
C PHE A 249 13.71 -23.16 4.29
N LEU A 250 13.65 -21.85 4.52
CA LEU A 250 14.55 -21.15 5.42
C LEU A 250 13.72 -20.57 6.56
N GLN A 251 14.18 -20.82 7.77
CA GLN A 251 13.74 -20.08 8.94
C GLN A 251 14.86 -19.11 9.31
N ASP A 252 14.52 -17.84 9.44
CA ASP A 252 15.47 -16.81 9.84
C ASP A 252 14.83 -15.83 10.83
N ASN A 253 15.66 -15.05 11.52
CA ASN A 253 15.24 -13.99 12.40
C ASN A 253 15.72 -12.65 11.85
N ILE A 254 14.82 -11.67 11.80
CA ILE A 254 15.14 -10.28 11.47
C ILE A 254 14.99 -9.47 12.75
N ASP A 255 16.10 -8.90 13.22
CA ASP A 255 16.10 -8.03 14.40
C ASP A 255 15.65 -6.63 14.01
N LEU A 256 14.51 -6.21 14.54
CA LEU A 256 14.03 -4.84 14.40
C LEU A 256 14.48 -3.99 15.58
N ILE A 257 15.20 -2.90 15.33
CA ILE A 257 15.68 -2.01 16.39
C ILE A 257 14.88 -0.70 16.35
N PHE A 258 14.18 -0.42 17.46
CA PHE A 258 13.39 0.79 17.65
C PHE A 258 14.05 1.68 18.67
N ASN A 259 14.10 2.99 18.40
CA ASN A 259 14.44 3.96 19.43
C ASN A 259 13.15 4.31 20.19
N MET A 260 13.22 4.18 21.52
CA MET A 260 12.06 4.33 22.39
C MET A 260 11.60 5.77 22.55
N ASP A 261 12.50 6.75 22.34
CA ASP A 261 12.21 8.18 22.44
C ASP A 261 11.54 8.73 21.18
N THR A 262 11.97 8.26 20.00
CA THR A 262 11.42 8.73 18.72
C THR A 262 10.28 7.86 18.20
N GLU A 263 10.17 6.63 18.69
CA GLU A 263 9.28 5.58 18.16
C GLU A 263 9.49 5.26 16.68
N ILE A 264 10.56 5.79 16.09
CA ILE A 264 10.95 5.51 14.72
C ILE A 264 11.86 4.28 14.75
N PRO A 265 11.62 3.26 13.91
CA PRO A 265 12.59 2.20 13.71
C PRO A 265 13.87 2.79 13.17
N VAL A 266 14.98 2.66 13.90
CA VAL A 266 16.21 3.40 13.59
C VAL A 266 17.14 2.56 12.75
N TYR A 267 17.22 1.23 12.96
CA TYR A 267 18.13 0.38 12.20
C TYR A 267 17.65 -1.08 12.12
N ILE A 268 18.08 -1.73 11.05
CA ILE A 268 18.12 -3.18 10.89
C ILE A 268 19.51 -3.45 10.32
N ASP A 269 20.37 -4.19 11.02
CA ASP A 269 21.65 -4.73 10.48
C ASP A 269 21.50 -6.13 9.89
#